data_AF-A0A0F9JJI4-F1
#
_entry.id   AF-A0A0F9JJI4-F1
#
_cell.length_a   1.000
_cell.length_b   1.000
_cell.length_c   1.000
_cell.angle_alpha   90.00
_cell.angle_beta   90.00
_cell.angle_gamma   90.00
#
_symmetry.space_group_name_H-M   'P 1'
#
loop_
_entity.id
_entity.type
_entity.pdbx_description
1 polymer ?
#
loop_
_entity_poly.entity_id
_entity_poly.type
_entity_poly.pdbx_seq_one_letter_code
_entity_poly.pdbx_strand_id
1 'polypeptide(L)'
;MHPNHFIADLGTLSEGMVYVFVTSDAGDVTAGYPILLSAAPPNVVVYQYSTGTGVGWSNAANAWDSTNGTHASRSVPLNRIGTADETSYLLGQGLTGFSGAAGTITKVEIGIEGYVGTSPDWEVDADIQAVFDGVESTDVNMIGGEDLLTSSASTAIHYVNVTNDSGAPGTWTFADVEKLDAKVWGENYHTSNPYSLFIDQIYVRVTYYPVDISISDIEDENFIHGETGVIITGNSFIYKKGTGKVELASSSDYATATKVQQTTTSWTDTSIDFTVDIGALTEGTLYVFVTNNDAQRTAGWPVTVTAAGKTWAGGDAGGPTNWSNSNNWNPGGVPGPGDNVLIPATANDPVVDAAAQSKNLTVATGETLTVSGGSLDVSGNLTIEGTVDVNAQPVTVSGNVTGSGHLDASGSTFDISIVGSITVSQYTATSGTTRVGANWDIVTFTHNTGTVQFFTSGDSAIYGNNNFNNLTSVIPGKTLKIEGGTVQSAANFTITGA
;
A
#
# COMPACT_ATOMS: atom_id res chain seq x y z
N MET A 1 58.23 7.11 -20.43
CA MET A 1 57.26 7.32 -19.33
C MET A 1 56.11 6.38 -19.59
N HIS A 2 55.94 5.37 -18.75
CA HIS A 2 54.82 4.44 -18.85
C HIS A 2 53.55 5.15 -18.34
N PRO A 3 52.40 5.04 -19.03
CA PRO A 3 51.14 5.52 -18.46
C PRO A 3 50.79 4.61 -17.28
N ASN A 4 50.77 5.17 -16.07
CA ASN A 4 50.28 4.48 -14.89
C ASN A 4 48.77 4.29 -15.06
N HIS A 5 48.33 3.04 -15.28
CA HIS A 5 46.93 2.68 -15.12
C HIS A 5 46.59 2.67 -13.64
N PHE A 6 45.78 3.63 -13.20
CA PHE A 6 45.17 3.63 -11.87
C PHE A 6 43.94 2.72 -11.92
N ILE A 7 44.02 1.54 -11.28
CA ILE A 7 42.86 0.68 -11.03
C ILE A 7 42.44 0.97 -9.58
N ALA A 8 41.38 1.74 -9.40
CA ALA A 8 40.76 1.89 -8.08
C ALA A 8 39.85 0.69 -7.84
N ASP A 9 40.20 -0.14 -6.87
CA ASP A 9 39.34 -1.19 -6.34
C ASP A 9 38.26 -0.53 -5.46
N LEU A 10 37.12 -0.20 -6.09
CA LEU A 10 35.95 0.34 -5.42
C LEU A 10 35.14 -0.85 -4.89
N GLY A 11 35.40 -1.23 -3.64
CA GLY A 11 34.56 -2.20 -2.92
C GLY A 11 33.08 -1.77 -2.86
N THR A 12 32.22 -2.62 -2.30
CA THR A 12 30.77 -2.43 -2.22
C THR A 12 30.38 -1.12 -1.51
N LEU A 13 30.22 -0.05 -2.28
CA LEU A 13 29.63 1.22 -1.83
C LEU A 13 28.14 1.21 -2.18
N SER A 14 27.29 1.61 -1.24
CA SER A 14 25.89 1.92 -1.49
C SER A 14 25.76 3.18 -2.37
N GLU A 15 24.69 3.29 -3.15
CA GLU A 15 24.41 4.43 -4.03
C GLU A 15 24.66 5.79 -3.35
N GLY A 16 25.44 6.65 -4.01
CA GLY A 16 25.82 7.97 -3.52
C GLY A 16 26.82 8.68 -4.42
N MET A 17 26.91 10.01 -4.33
CA MET A 17 27.89 10.81 -5.07
C MET A 17 29.31 10.49 -4.58
N VAL A 18 30.14 9.90 -5.45
CA VAL A 18 31.56 9.67 -5.19
C VAL A 18 32.36 10.79 -5.85
N TYR A 19 33.09 11.55 -5.02
CA TYR A 19 34.07 12.52 -5.51
C TYR A 19 35.41 11.81 -5.67
N VAL A 20 35.86 11.63 -6.91
CA VAL A 20 37.21 11.13 -7.18
C VAL A 20 38.17 12.31 -7.13
N PHE A 21 39.00 12.37 -6.10
CA PHE A 21 40.09 13.33 -5.99
C PHE A 21 41.34 12.74 -6.61
N VAL A 22 41.85 13.37 -7.68
CA VAL A 22 43.16 13.04 -8.22
C VAL A 22 44.17 13.95 -7.54
N THR A 23 45.06 13.38 -6.73
CA THR A 23 46.18 14.12 -6.15
C THR A 23 47.41 13.97 -7.04
N SER A 24 48.02 15.09 -7.41
CA SER A 24 49.32 15.06 -8.08
C SER A 24 50.43 14.72 -7.07
N ASP A 25 51.59 14.23 -7.55
CA ASP A 25 52.76 13.93 -6.71
C ASP A 25 53.29 15.16 -5.94
N ALA A 26 52.85 16.37 -6.29
CA ALA A 26 53.17 17.62 -5.61
C ALA A 26 52.22 17.97 -4.44
N GLY A 27 51.18 17.16 -4.19
CA GLY A 27 50.22 17.39 -3.11
C GLY A 27 49.07 18.36 -3.44
N ASP A 28 49.00 18.89 -4.67
CA ASP A 28 47.87 19.71 -5.10
C ASP A 28 46.66 18.81 -5.44
N VAL A 29 45.57 19.02 -4.71
CA VAL A 29 44.25 18.42 -4.96
C VAL A 29 43.52 19.30 -5.97
N THR A 30 43.35 18.83 -7.20
CA THR A 30 42.49 19.54 -8.17
C THR A 30 41.03 19.21 -7.86
N ALA A 31 40.13 20.21 -7.90
CA ALA A 31 38.72 20.02 -7.59
C ALA A 31 38.13 18.85 -8.42
N GLY A 32 37.66 17.82 -7.74
CA GLY A 32 37.13 16.61 -8.37
C GLY A 32 35.86 16.92 -9.16
N TYR A 33 35.74 16.33 -10.36
CA TYR A 33 34.47 16.30 -11.08
C TYR A 33 33.55 15.30 -10.39
N PRO A 34 32.27 15.63 -10.15
CA PRO A 34 31.32 14.65 -9.66
C PRO A 34 31.16 13.56 -10.73
N ILE A 35 31.53 12.33 -10.38
CA ILE A 35 31.19 11.16 -11.20
C ILE A 35 29.92 10.59 -10.56
N LEU A 36 28.80 10.72 -11.26
CA LEU A 36 27.58 9.99 -10.93
C LEU A 36 27.88 8.50 -11.12
N LEU A 37 28.11 7.78 -10.02
CA LEU A 37 28.26 6.34 -10.05
C LEU A 37 26.87 5.74 -10.34
N SER A 38 26.70 5.37 -11.61
CA SER A 38 25.62 4.63 -12.26
C SER A 38 24.23 4.66 -11.61
N ALA A 39 23.29 5.32 -12.27
CA ALA A 39 21.89 4.91 -12.20
C ALA A 39 21.79 3.38 -12.37
N ALA A 40 20.89 2.74 -11.62
CA ALA A 40 20.60 1.31 -11.76
C ALA A 40 20.60 0.90 -13.23
N PRO A 41 21.20 -0.26 -13.60
CA PRO A 41 21.28 -0.66 -14.99
C PRO A 41 19.87 -0.68 -15.61
N PRO A 42 19.71 -0.25 -16.87
CA PRO A 42 18.39 -0.21 -17.47
C PRO A 42 17.84 -1.63 -17.58
N ASN A 43 16.53 -1.75 -17.36
CA ASN A 43 15.79 -2.98 -17.60
C ASN A 43 15.62 -3.19 -19.11
N VAL A 44 15.62 -4.47 -19.51
CA VAL A 44 15.36 -4.88 -20.89
C VAL A 44 14.20 -5.86 -20.89
N VAL A 45 13.19 -5.57 -21.70
CA VAL A 45 12.03 -6.44 -21.91
C VAL A 45 11.88 -6.73 -23.40
N VAL A 46 11.40 -7.93 -23.72
CA VAL A 46 11.19 -8.40 -25.09
C VAL A 46 9.74 -8.83 -25.24
N TYR A 47 9.05 -8.28 -26.23
CA TYR A 47 7.68 -8.56 -26.59
C TYR A 47 7.65 -9.29 -27.93
N GLN A 48 6.67 -10.18 -28.10
CA GLN A 48 6.40 -10.88 -29.35
C GLN A 48 5.11 -10.36 -29.96
N TYR A 49 5.10 -10.20 -31.28
CA TYR A 49 3.86 -10.04 -32.02
C TYR A 49 3.08 -11.36 -31.97
N SER A 50 1.76 -11.25 -31.77
CA SER A 50 0.85 -12.41 -31.72
C SER A 50 -0.08 -12.51 -32.91
N THR A 51 -0.11 -11.48 -33.74
CA THR A 51 -0.94 -11.39 -34.93
C THR A 51 -0.19 -10.67 -36.04
N GLY A 52 -0.75 -10.68 -37.25
CA GLY A 52 -0.16 -9.94 -38.36
C GLY A 52 -0.84 -10.23 -39.68
N THR A 53 -0.34 -9.57 -40.71
CA THR A 53 -0.75 -9.78 -42.10
C THR A 53 0.47 -10.12 -42.96
N GLY A 54 0.35 -11.10 -43.85
CA GLY A 54 1.40 -11.42 -44.81
C GLY A 54 0.90 -11.28 -46.25
N VAL A 55 1.63 -10.53 -47.07
CA VAL A 55 1.36 -10.35 -48.50
C VAL A 55 2.49 -10.99 -49.30
N GLY A 56 2.18 -12.00 -50.13
CA GLY A 56 3.21 -12.67 -50.94
C GLY A 56 4.15 -13.62 -50.16
N TRP A 57 3.86 -13.89 -48.89
CA TRP A 57 4.58 -14.84 -48.03
C TRP A 57 3.79 -16.15 -47.87
N SER A 58 4.50 -17.27 -47.87
CA SER A 58 3.95 -18.59 -47.54
C SER A 58 3.96 -18.79 -46.02
N ASN A 59 2.89 -19.35 -45.46
CA ASN A 59 2.73 -19.61 -44.03
C ASN A 59 3.01 -18.38 -43.14
N ALA A 60 2.55 -17.19 -43.56
CA ALA A 60 2.83 -15.93 -42.86
C ALA A 60 2.50 -15.96 -41.36
N ALA A 61 1.47 -16.71 -40.96
CA ALA A 61 1.07 -16.85 -39.56
C ALA A 61 2.17 -17.42 -38.66
N ASN A 62 3.12 -18.19 -39.21
CA ASN A 62 4.23 -18.74 -38.45
C ASN A 62 5.12 -17.64 -37.87
N ALA A 63 5.23 -16.47 -38.52
CA ALA A 63 6.03 -15.33 -38.05
C ALA A 63 5.58 -14.73 -36.69
N TRP A 64 4.46 -15.21 -36.14
CA TRP A 64 3.88 -14.76 -34.87
C TRP A 64 3.12 -15.87 -34.12
N ASP A 65 3.47 -17.15 -34.32
CA ASP A 65 2.74 -18.28 -33.73
C ASP A 65 3.32 -18.80 -32.39
N SER A 66 4.40 -18.18 -31.89
CA SER A 66 5.16 -18.56 -30.69
C SER A 66 5.80 -19.97 -30.72
N THR A 67 5.70 -20.70 -31.83
CA THR A 67 6.19 -22.06 -32.00
C THR A 67 7.50 -22.05 -32.80
N ASN A 68 8.61 -22.11 -32.07
CA ASN A 68 9.96 -22.18 -32.65
C ASN A 68 10.09 -23.32 -33.68
N GLY A 69 10.73 -23.01 -34.81
CA GLY A 69 11.02 -23.93 -35.90
C GLY A 69 9.95 -23.97 -36.98
N THR A 70 8.88 -23.18 -36.84
CA THR A 70 7.94 -22.91 -37.93
C THR A 70 8.31 -21.60 -38.60
N HIS A 71 8.18 -21.48 -39.92
CA HIS A 71 8.68 -20.29 -40.61
C HIS A 71 7.68 -19.78 -41.63
N ALA A 72 7.49 -18.46 -41.64
CA ALA A 72 7.00 -17.76 -42.81
C ALA A 72 8.14 -17.73 -43.83
N SER A 73 7.85 -18.02 -45.09
CA SER A 73 8.89 -18.11 -46.11
C SER A 73 8.51 -17.39 -47.39
N ARG A 74 9.54 -16.88 -48.06
CA ARG A 74 9.37 -16.20 -49.33
C ARG A 74 10.60 -16.37 -50.21
N SER A 75 10.34 -16.60 -51.50
CA SER A 75 11.38 -16.55 -52.53
C SER A 75 11.49 -15.11 -53.05
N VAL A 76 12.61 -14.46 -52.74
CA VAL A 76 12.89 -13.05 -53.01
C VAL A 76 13.58 -12.95 -54.38
N PRO A 77 12.90 -12.43 -55.42
CA PRO A 77 13.51 -12.23 -56.74
C PRO A 77 14.54 -11.10 -56.71
N LEU A 78 15.36 -10.95 -57.76
CA LEU A 78 16.25 -9.78 -57.90
C LEU A 78 15.45 -8.47 -57.82
N ASN A 79 15.76 -7.65 -56.82
CA ASN A 79 15.07 -6.39 -56.51
C ASN A 79 16.03 -5.39 -55.85
N ARG A 80 15.57 -4.14 -55.73
CA ARG A 80 16.25 -3.08 -54.97
C ARG A 80 15.21 -2.32 -54.15
N ILE A 81 15.60 -1.72 -53.02
CA ILE A 81 14.75 -0.79 -52.25
C ILE A 81 14.02 0.21 -53.17
N GLY A 82 12.73 0.37 -52.93
CA GLY A 82 11.83 1.22 -53.74
C GLY A 82 11.32 0.56 -55.01
N THR A 83 11.48 -0.76 -55.16
CA THR A 83 10.90 -1.56 -56.25
C THR A 83 9.76 -2.46 -55.74
N ALA A 84 9.22 -3.33 -56.60
CA ALA A 84 7.96 -4.03 -56.39
C ALA A 84 7.89 -4.91 -55.13
N ASP A 85 9.01 -5.24 -54.49
CA ASP A 85 9.03 -6.28 -53.45
C ASP A 85 8.64 -5.80 -52.05
N GLU A 86 8.75 -4.50 -51.77
CA GLU A 86 8.18 -3.88 -50.57
C GLU A 86 6.66 -4.11 -50.48
N THR A 87 5.99 -4.39 -51.61
CA THR A 87 4.57 -4.74 -51.66
C THR A 87 4.27 -6.14 -51.12
N SER A 88 5.31 -6.94 -50.84
CA SER A 88 5.20 -8.32 -50.38
C SER A 88 5.94 -8.52 -49.05
N TYR A 89 5.23 -8.20 -47.98
CA TYR A 89 5.77 -8.05 -46.64
C TYR A 89 5.07 -8.96 -45.61
N LEU A 90 5.68 -9.09 -44.45
CA LEU A 90 5.05 -9.47 -43.20
C LEU A 90 4.83 -8.20 -42.37
N LEU A 91 3.64 -8.00 -41.84
CA LEU A 91 3.32 -6.91 -40.91
C LEU A 91 2.94 -7.53 -39.58
N GLY A 92 3.88 -7.53 -38.63
CA GLY A 92 3.65 -7.96 -37.26
C GLY A 92 2.82 -6.91 -36.53
N GLN A 93 1.74 -7.37 -35.88
CA GLN A 93 0.79 -6.53 -35.15
C GLN A 93 0.34 -7.20 -33.85
N GLY A 94 -0.25 -6.41 -32.95
CA GLY A 94 -0.84 -6.95 -31.72
C GLY A 94 0.21 -7.61 -30.82
N LEU A 95 1.11 -6.80 -30.28
CA LEU A 95 2.06 -7.25 -29.28
C LEU A 95 1.34 -7.82 -28.06
N THR A 96 1.89 -8.90 -27.49
CA THR A 96 1.35 -9.53 -26.27
C THR A 96 2.32 -9.40 -25.10
N GLY A 97 1.79 -9.60 -23.88
CA GLY A 97 2.63 -9.63 -22.67
C GLY A 97 3.04 -8.25 -22.14
N PHE A 98 2.36 -7.17 -22.54
CA PHE A 98 2.52 -5.86 -21.89
C PHE A 98 1.99 -5.91 -20.45
N SER A 99 2.90 -6.10 -19.50
CA SER A 99 2.69 -5.68 -18.12
C SER A 99 3.20 -4.25 -17.99
N GLY A 100 2.39 -3.35 -17.42
CA GLY A 100 2.63 -1.90 -17.35
C GLY A 100 3.88 -1.50 -16.57
N ALA A 101 5.05 -1.74 -17.15
CA ALA A 101 6.32 -1.27 -16.62
C ALA A 101 6.32 0.26 -16.61
N ALA A 102 6.44 0.86 -15.43
CA ALA A 102 6.63 2.29 -15.29
C ALA A 102 8.12 2.60 -15.43
N GLY A 103 8.48 3.48 -16.36
CA GLY A 103 9.87 3.75 -16.66
C GLY A 103 10.11 4.76 -17.77
N THR A 104 11.30 5.34 -17.77
CA THR A 104 11.78 6.15 -18.91
C THR A 104 12.38 5.21 -19.95
N ILE A 105 11.69 5.04 -21.07
CA ILE A 105 12.21 4.27 -22.21
C ILE A 105 13.36 5.05 -22.85
N THR A 106 14.49 4.39 -23.02
CA THR A 106 15.70 4.97 -23.64
C THR A 106 16.04 4.33 -24.97
N LYS A 107 15.48 3.16 -25.26
CA LYS A 107 15.70 2.47 -26.53
C LYS A 107 14.53 1.56 -26.88
N VAL A 108 14.11 1.58 -28.14
CA VAL A 108 13.17 0.65 -28.74
C VAL A 108 13.80 0.05 -30.00
N GLU A 109 13.70 -1.27 -30.11
CA GLU A 109 14.29 -2.05 -31.20
C GLU A 109 13.28 -3.06 -31.73
N ILE A 110 13.29 -3.28 -33.05
CA ILE A 110 12.52 -4.36 -33.69
C ILE A 110 13.50 -5.49 -33.97
N GLY A 111 13.11 -6.72 -33.63
CA GLY A 111 13.92 -7.91 -33.84
C GLY A 111 13.25 -8.92 -34.75
N ILE A 112 14.04 -9.67 -35.50
CA ILE A 112 13.58 -10.86 -36.21
C ILE A 112 14.43 -12.07 -35.84
N GLU A 113 13.78 -13.21 -35.71
CA GLU A 113 14.37 -14.55 -35.70
C GLU A 113 14.12 -15.17 -37.05
N GLY A 114 15.19 -15.45 -37.79
CA GLY A 114 15.09 -15.87 -39.17
C GLY A 114 16.41 -16.36 -39.72
N TYR A 115 16.36 -16.87 -40.94
CA TYR A 115 17.52 -17.41 -41.63
C TYR A 115 17.35 -17.27 -43.15
N VAL A 116 18.46 -17.25 -43.86
CA VAL A 116 18.49 -17.32 -45.34
C VAL A 116 18.83 -18.75 -45.77
N GLY A 117 18.37 -19.15 -46.95
CA GLY A 117 18.62 -20.49 -47.51
C GLY A 117 20.11 -20.88 -47.65
N THR A 118 20.41 -22.02 -48.27
CA THR A 118 21.80 -22.49 -48.40
C THR A 118 22.55 -21.83 -49.56
N SER A 119 23.57 -21.03 -49.22
CA SER A 119 24.74 -20.54 -50.00
C SER A 119 24.71 -20.61 -51.55
N PRO A 120 24.99 -19.48 -52.25
CA PRO A 120 25.45 -18.19 -51.74
C PRO A 120 24.29 -17.25 -51.39
N ASP A 121 23.43 -17.65 -50.46
CA ASP A 121 22.18 -16.97 -50.09
C ASP A 121 22.36 -15.84 -49.06
N TRP A 122 23.61 -15.45 -48.72
CA TRP A 122 23.89 -14.21 -47.97
C TRP A 122 23.56 -12.94 -48.78
N GLU A 123 23.02 -13.12 -49.97
CA GLU A 123 22.65 -12.08 -50.91
C GLU A 123 21.23 -11.52 -50.71
N VAL A 124 20.45 -12.11 -49.79
CA VAL A 124 19.15 -11.58 -49.38
C VAL A 124 19.23 -10.97 -47.99
N ASP A 125 18.91 -9.69 -47.93
CA ASP A 125 18.80 -8.94 -46.70
C ASP A 125 17.34 -8.92 -46.24
N ALA A 126 17.13 -8.83 -44.92
CA ALA A 126 15.82 -8.56 -44.35
C ALA A 126 15.71 -7.08 -44.01
N ASP A 127 14.81 -6.40 -44.70
CA ASP A 127 14.48 -5.01 -44.43
C ASP A 127 13.35 -4.93 -43.39
N ILE A 128 13.47 -3.98 -42.46
CA ILE A 128 12.56 -3.75 -41.35
C ILE A 128 12.21 -2.26 -41.32
N GLN A 129 10.91 -1.98 -41.32
CA GLN A 129 10.34 -0.66 -41.24
C GLN A 129 9.35 -0.60 -40.07
N ALA A 130 9.58 0.34 -39.16
CA ALA A 130 8.66 0.62 -38.06
C ALA A 130 7.37 1.26 -38.58
N VAL A 131 6.24 0.93 -37.98
CA VAL A 131 4.95 1.56 -38.25
C VAL A 131 4.39 2.11 -36.94
N PHE A 132 4.39 3.45 -36.81
CA PHE A 132 4.02 4.17 -35.61
C PHE A 132 2.55 4.59 -35.67
N ASP A 133 1.68 3.99 -34.84
CA ASP A 133 0.23 4.29 -34.79
C ASP A 133 -0.43 4.22 -36.19
N GLY A 134 -0.02 3.23 -36.99
CA GLY A 134 -0.50 3.01 -38.36
C GLY A 134 0.18 3.83 -39.45
N VAL A 135 1.22 4.61 -39.13
CA VAL A 135 2.01 5.39 -40.10
C VAL A 135 3.40 4.77 -40.28
N GLU A 136 3.73 4.35 -41.50
CA GLU A 136 5.05 3.78 -41.81
C GLU A 136 6.15 4.84 -41.68
N SER A 137 7.26 4.46 -41.03
CA SER A 137 8.49 5.26 -40.99
C SER A 137 9.07 5.44 -42.39
N THR A 138 9.67 6.58 -42.68
CA THR A 138 10.46 6.73 -43.92
C THR A 138 11.84 6.08 -43.83
N ASP A 139 12.26 5.71 -42.63
CA ASP A 139 13.53 5.02 -42.40
C ASP A 139 13.32 3.51 -42.51
N VAL A 140 14.21 2.87 -43.26
CA VAL A 140 14.27 1.41 -43.43
C VAL A 140 15.58 0.93 -42.84
N ASN A 141 15.48 -0.03 -41.93
CA ASN A 141 16.61 -0.67 -41.30
C ASN A 141 16.85 -2.03 -41.96
N MET A 142 18.11 -2.45 -42.08
CA MET A 142 18.47 -3.66 -42.80
C MET A 142 19.25 -4.60 -41.90
N ILE A 143 18.97 -5.90 -42.01
CA ILE A 143 19.75 -6.98 -41.43
C ILE A 143 20.33 -7.79 -42.59
N GLY A 144 21.65 -7.76 -42.70
CA GLY A 144 22.35 -8.41 -43.80
C GLY A 144 22.12 -9.91 -43.83
N GLY A 145 22.03 -10.49 -45.02
CA GLY A 145 21.94 -11.94 -45.19
C GLY A 145 23.11 -12.70 -44.57
N GLU A 146 24.27 -12.06 -44.41
CA GLU A 146 25.43 -12.61 -43.69
C GLU A 146 25.27 -12.65 -42.17
N ASP A 147 24.45 -11.75 -41.61
CA ASP A 147 24.13 -11.74 -40.18
C ASP A 147 23.04 -12.76 -39.87
N LEU A 148 22.11 -12.98 -40.80
CA LEU A 148 21.12 -14.04 -40.73
C LEU A 148 21.81 -15.41 -40.90
N LEU A 149 21.55 -16.34 -39.98
CA LEU A 149 22.18 -17.67 -40.04
C LEU A 149 21.70 -18.44 -41.29
N THR A 150 22.37 -19.55 -41.62
CA THR A 150 21.99 -20.42 -42.76
C THR A 150 21.24 -21.68 -42.34
N SER A 151 20.68 -21.73 -41.12
CA SER A 151 20.05 -22.94 -40.59
C SER A 151 18.70 -22.67 -39.97
N SER A 152 17.74 -23.54 -40.26
CA SER A 152 16.38 -23.56 -39.72
C SER A 152 16.28 -23.90 -38.22
N ALA A 153 17.41 -24.04 -37.53
CA ALA A 153 17.49 -24.25 -36.09
C ALA A 153 18.08 -23.03 -35.36
N SER A 154 18.24 -21.90 -36.06
CA SER A 154 18.71 -20.66 -35.47
C SER A 154 17.66 -20.13 -34.50
N THR A 155 18.10 -19.78 -33.28
CA THR A 155 17.29 -19.01 -32.33
C THR A 155 17.88 -17.63 -32.07
N ALA A 156 18.74 -17.16 -32.97
CA ALA A 156 19.37 -15.86 -32.86
C ALA A 156 18.38 -14.78 -33.30
N ILE A 157 18.18 -13.77 -32.45
CA ILE A 157 17.33 -12.62 -32.75
C ILE A 157 18.24 -11.44 -33.12
N HIS A 158 18.02 -10.89 -34.31
CA HIS A 158 18.76 -9.76 -34.83
C HIS A 158 17.91 -8.50 -34.68
N TYR A 159 18.43 -7.48 -34.01
CA TYR A 159 17.69 -6.28 -33.64
C TYR A 159 18.19 -5.05 -34.39
N VAL A 160 17.25 -4.21 -34.83
CA VAL A 160 17.50 -2.88 -35.38
C VAL A 160 16.93 -1.82 -34.45
N ASN A 161 17.65 -0.71 -34.30
CA ASN A 161 17.25 0.37 -33.41
C ASN A 161 16.33 1.36 -34.13
N VAL A 162 15.07 1.42 -33.68
CA VAL A 162 14.04 2.28 -34.28
C VAL A 162 13.68 3.48 -33.40
N THR A 163 14.46 3.72 -32.34
CA THR A 163 14.16 4.73 -31.31
C THR A 163 13.99 6.13 -31.90
N ASN A 164 14.79 6.46 -32.93
CA ASN A 164 14.87 7.79 -33.53
C ASN A 164 14.47 7.77 -35.01
N ASP A 165 13.78 6.72 -35.46
CA ASP A 165 13.29 6.64 -36.82
C ASP A 165 12.25 7.73 -37.08
N SER A 166 12.10 8.11 -38.35
CA SER A 166 11.21 9.15 -38.81
C SER A 166 9.77 8.79 -38.51
N GLY A 167 9.10 9.59 -37.67
CA GLY A 167 7.75 9.32 -37.18
C GLY A 167 7.71 8.69 -35.78
N ALA A 168 8.85 8.31 -35.20
CA ALA A 168 8.93 7.88 -33.82
C ALA A 168 8.52 9.02 -32.86
N PRO A 169 7.90 8.71 -31.71
CA PRO A 169 7.55 9.70 -30.71
C PRO A 169 8.80 10.37 -30.12
N GLY A 170 8.72 11.67 -29.87
CA GLY A 170 9.83 12.42 -29.24
C GLY A 170 10.11 12.01 -27.78
N THR A 171 9.16 11.35 -27.13
CA THR A 171 9.34 10.70 -25.83
C THR A 171 8.54 9.40 -25.84
N TRP A 172 9.23 8.28 -25.72
CA TRP A 172 8.61 6.97 -25.76
C TRP A 172 7.87 6.67 -24.46
N THR A 173 6.60 6.27 -24.59
CA THR A 173 5.79 5.66 -23.54
C THR A 173 5.50 4.20 -23.89
N PHE A 174 5.15 3.37 -22.92
CA PHE A 174 4.74 1.98 -23.21
C PHE A 174 3.45 1.90 -24.04
N ALA A 175 2.60 2.93 -24.01
CA ALA A 175 1.44 3.04 -24.89
C ALA A 175 1.84 3.25 -26.35
N ASP A 176 2.94 3.96 -26.61
CA ASP A 176 3.50 4.09 -27.96
C ASP A 176 4.08 2.75 -28.43
N VAL A 177 4.77 2.02 -27.55
CA VAL A 177 5.29 0.68 -27.89
C VAL A 177 4.15 -0.30 -28.17
N GLU A 178 3.05 -0.26 -27.44
CA GLU A 178 1.88 -1.12 -27.67
C GLU A 178 1.27 -0.94 -29.07
N LYS A 179 1.42 0.26 -29.65
CA LYS A 179 0.96 0.63 -30.99
C LYS A 179 2.04 0.50 -32.07
N LEU A 180 3.24 0.06 -31.70
CA LEU A 180 4.31 -0.17 -32.65
C LEU A 180 4.01 -1.46 -33.42
N ASP A 181 3.91 -1.34 -34.73
CA ASP A 181 3.84 -2.45 -35.67
C ASP A 181 5.18 -2.57 -36.43
N ALA A 182 5.48 -3.74 -36.98
CA ALA A 182 6.73 -4.01 -37.69
C ALA A 182 6.48 -4.59 -39.08
N LYS A 183 6.91 -3.88 -40.12
CA LYS A 183 6.86 -4.33 -41.51
C LYS A 183 8.21 -4.90 -41.93
N VAL A 184 8.21 -6.14 -42.42
CA VAL A 184 9.42 -6.90 -42.78
C VAL A 184 9.30 -7.45 -44.19
N TRP A 185 10.33 -7.28 -45.02
CA TRP A 185 10.41 -7.89 -46.35
C TRP A 185 11.85 -8.29 -46.67
N GLY A 186 12.06 -8.98 -47.78
CA GLY A 186 13.39 -9.37 -48.25
C GLY A 186 13.82 -8.54 -49.46
N GLU A 187 15.10 -8.21 -49.54
CA GLU A 187 15.71 -7.58 -50.72
C GLU A 187 16.93 -8.38 -51.19
N ASN A 188 17.08 -8.55 -52.49
CA ASN A 188 18.13 -9.29 -53.16
C ASN A 188 18.87 -8.36 -54.12
N TYR A 189 19.97 -7.76 -53.65
CA TYR A 189 20.73 -6.78 -54.44
C TYR A 189 21.73 -7.39 -55.40
N HIS A 190 22.04 -8.69 -55.24
CA HIS A 190 23.32 -9.22 -55.68
C HIS A 190 23.23 -10.16 -56.87
N THR A 191 22.17 -10.98 -56.99
CA THR A 191 22.05 -11.88 -58.15
C THR A 191 20.68 -11.92 -58.78
N SER A 192 20.68 -12.35 -60.05
CA SER A 192 19.47 -12.64 -60.81
C SER A 192 18.71 -13.88 -60.32
N ASN A 193 19.25 -14.62 -59.36
CA ASN A 193 18.62 -15.83 -58.83
C ASN A 193 17.75 -15.47 -57.63
N PRO A 194 16.53 -16.01 -57.52
CA PRO A 194 15.73 -15.81 -56.34
C PRO A 194 16.24 -16.68 -55.18
N TYR A 195 16.30 -16.12 -53.97
CA TYR A 195 16.67 -16.86 -52.75
C TYR A 195 15.56 -16.85 -51.72
N SER A 196 15.63 -17.77 -50.76
CA SER A 196 14.58 -17.91 -49.76
C SER A 196 14.96 -17.21 -48.47
N LEU A 197 14.08 -16.32 -48.01
CA LEU A 197 14.09 -15.73 -46.68
C LEU A 197 13.05 -16.44 -45.82
N PHE A 198 13.45 -16.80 -44.59
CA PHE A 198 12.60 -17.46 -43.61
C PHE A 198 12.56 -16.63 -42.33
N ILE A 199 11.35 -16.34 -41.83
CA ILE A 199 11.11 -15.62 -40.58
C ILE A 199 10.29 -16.52 -39.67
N ASP A 200 10.84 -16.84 -38.50
CA ASP A 200 10.17 -17.61 -37.44
C ASP A 200 9.37 -16.67 -36.54
N GLN A 201 9.98 -15.60 -36.02
CA GLN A 201 9.29 -14.74 -35.07
C GLN A 201 9.76 -13.28 -35.17
N ILE A 202 8.83 -12.35 -35.02
CA ILE A 202 9.10 -10.91 -34.95
C ILE A 202 8.92 -10.42 -33.50
N TYR A 203 9.84 -9.57 -33.05
CA TYR A 203 9.99 -9.11 -31.68
C TYR A 203 10.07 -7.59 -31.59
N VAL A 204 9.76 -7.06 -30.40
CA VAL A 204 10.11 -5.69 -29.99
C VAL A 204 10.90 -5.77 -28.68
N ARG A 205 12.07 -5.15 -28.63
CA ARG A 205 12.89 -5.03 -27.41
C ARG A 205 12.89 -3.59 -26.92
N VAL A 206 12.58 -3.41 -25.64
CA VAL A 206 12.55 -2.10 -24.98
C VAL A 206 13.57 -2.07 -23.87
N THR A 207 14.42 -1.03 -23.88
CA THR A 207 15.34 -0.70 -22.81
C THR A 207 14.81 0.52 -22.06
N TYR A 208 14.69 0.44 -20.73
CA TYR A 208 14.12 1.52 -19.92
C TYR A 208 14.73 1.59 -18.52
N TYR A 209 14.71 2.77 -17.92
CA TYR A 209 15.02 2.95 -16.49
C TYR A 209 13.72 2.90 -15.70
N PRO A 210 13.55 1.98 -14.73
CA PRO A 210 12.35 1.95 -13.91
C PRO A 210 12.22 3.25 -13.10
N VAL A 211 11.00 3.73 -12.93
CA VAL A 211 10.73 4.81 -11.97
C VAL A 211 10.34 4.16 -10.65
N ASP A 212 11.05 4.50 -9.57
CA ASP A 212 10.71 4.02 -8.24
C ASP A 212 9.29 4.44 -7.86
N ILE A 213 8.53 3.49 -7.31
CA ILE A 213 7.22 3.77 -6.76
C ILE A 213 7.34 4.82 -5.65
N SER A 214 6.58 5.88 -5.77
CA SER A 214 6.68 7.04 -4.88
C SER A 214 5.32 7.68 -4.64
N ILE A 215 5.12 8.19 -3.43
CA ILE A 215 4.05 9.12 -3.11
C ILE A 215 4.64 10.51 -3.27
N SER A 216 3.93 11.40 -3.98
CA SER A 216 4.30 12.81 -4.11
C SER A 216 3.47 13.73 -3.22
N ASP A 217 2.24 13.31 -2.88
CA ASP A 217 1.28 14.12 -2.12
C ASP A 217 0.16 13.23 -1.54
N ILE A 218 -0.38 13.58 -0.37
CA ILE A 218 -1.63 13.02 0.16
C ILE A 218 -2.48 14.14 0.76
N GLU A 219 -3.12 14.93 -0.11
CA GLU A 219 -4.04 16.00 0.25
C GLU A 219 -3.51 16.97 1.31
N ASP A 220 -4.10 16.99 2.51
CA ASP A 220 -3.73 17.90 3.60
C ASP A 220 -2.97 17.20 4.75
N GLU A 221 -2.72 15.89 4.60
CA GLU A 221 -2.08 15.00 5.56
C GLU A 221 -2.65 15.02 6.98
N ASN A 222 -3.86 15.54 7.19
CA ASN A 222 -4.49 15.69 8.50
C ASN A 222 -5.87 15.04 8.51
N PHE A 223 -5.87 13.74 8.72
CA PHE A 223 -7.06 12.92 8.53
C PHE A 223 -7.81 12.64 9.82
N ILE A 224 -9.09 12.31 9.63
CA ILE A 224 -9.95 11.76 10.67
C ILE A 224 -10.21 10.28 10.38
N HIS A 225 -10.28 9.44 11.41
CA HIS A 225 -10.70 8.05 11.25
C HIS A 225 -12.07 7.97 10.54
N GLY A 226 -12.17 7.14 9.51
CA GLY A 226 -13.35 6.97 8.68
C GLY A 226 -13.47 7.98 7.53
N GLU A 227 -12.52 8.91 7.39
CA GLU A 227 -12.51 9.86 6.29
C GLU A 227 -12.39 9.13 4.94
N THR A 228 -13.28 9.49 4.01
CA THR A 228 -13.41 8.87 2.68
C THR A 228 -13.02 9.85 1.60
N GLY A 229 -12.50 9.35 0.47
CA GLY A 229 -12.18 10.21 -0.66
C GLY A 229 -10.77 10.81 -0.57
N VAL A 230 -9.91 10.25 0.29
CA VAL A 230 -8.53 10.72 0.45
C VAL A 230 -7.72 10.27 -0.76
N ILE A 231 -7.17 11.23 -1.50
CA ILE A 231 -6.43 10.97 -2.72
C ILE A 231 -4.91 10.95 -2.45
N ILE A 232 -4.28 9.82 -2.74
CA ILE A 232 -2.83 9.70 -2.87
C ILE A 232 -2.46 10.04 -4.31
N THR A 233 -1.50 10.96 -4.50
CA THR A 233 -0.86 11.22 -5.80
C THR A 233 0.57 10.70 -5.79
N GLY A 234 1.03 10.13 -6.91
CA GLY A 234 2.39 9.60 -7.01
C GLY A 234 2.74 9.00 -8.37
N ASN A 235 3.72 8.10 -8.39
CA ASN A 235 4.22 7.44 -9.59
C ASN A 235 4.33 5.92 -9.42
N SER A 236 4.20 5.20 -10.53
CA SER A 236 4.43 3.75 -10.63
C SER A 236 3.53 2.90 -9.70
N PHE A 237 2.29 3.36 -9.46
CA PHE A 237 1.29 2.57 -8.73
C PHE A 237 0.73 1.41 -9.56
N ILE A 238 1.00 1.41 -10.87
CA ILE A 238 0.56 0.44 -11.89
C ILE A 238 -0.94 0.56 -12.17
N TYR A 239 -1.28 0.64 -13.46
CA TYR A 239 -2.68 0.68 -13.91
C TYR A 239 -3.38 -0.64 -13.56
N LYS A 240 -4.34 -0.54 -12.62
CA LYS A 240 -5.12 -1.61 -11.94
C LYS A 240 -4.49 -2.14 -10.66
N LYS A 241 -5.28 -2.05 -9.58
CA LYS A 241 -4.90 -2.46 -8.23
C LYS A 241 -4.34 -3.87 -8.10
N GLY A 242 -4.88 -4.89 -8.78
CA GLY A 242 -4.47 -6.30 -8.61
C GLY A 242 -4.29 -6.74 -7.14
N THR A 243 -3.06 -7.16 -6.79
CA THR A 243 -2.60 -7.49 -5.43
C THR A 243 -2.09 -6.28 -4.64
N GLY A 244 -2.02 -5.10 -5.27
CA GLY A 244 -1.63 -3.85 -4.66
C GLY A 244 -2.55 -3.41 -3.51
N LYS A 245 -1.98 -2.63 -2.59
CA LYS A 245 -2.63 -2.21 -1.34
C LYS A 245 -2.11 -0.87 -0.83
N VAL A 246 -2.96 -0.20 -0.07
CA VAL A 246 -2.62 0.94 0.78
C VAL A 246 -2.66 0.49 2.24
N GLU A 247 -1.65 0.85 3.02
CA GLU A 247 -1.56 0.53 4.44
C GLU A 247 -1.21 1.78 5.25
N LEU A 248 -1.88 1.92 6.38
CA LEU A 248 -1.51 2.85 7.44
C LEU A 248 -0.64 2.11 8.46
N ALA A 249 0.39 2.76 8.97
CA ALA A 249 1.43 2.11 9.77
C ALA A 249 1.88 2.96 10.96
N SER A 250 2.29 2.30 12.04
CA SER A 250 2.77 2.95 13.27
C SER A 250 4.18 3.55 13.20
N SER A 251 4.94 3.31 12.12
CA SER A 251 6.32 3.75 11.95
C SER A 251 6.67 3.89 10.46
N SER A 252 7.67 4.74 10.16
CA SER A 252 8.23 4.91 8.82
C SER A 252 9.03 3.69 8.35
N ASP A 253 9.44 2.80 9.26
CA ASP A 253 10.03 1.51 8.91
C ASP A 253 8.94 0.46 8.75
N TYR A 254 8.64 0.12 7.50
CA TYR A 254 7.61 -0.85 7.19
C TYR A 254 7.86 -2.23 7.82
N ALA A 255 9.12 -2.66 7.96
CA ALA A 255 9.44 -4.02 8.43
C ALA A 255 9.02 -4.23 9.89
N THR A 256 9.15 -3.18 10.72
CA THR A 256 8.88 -3.22 12.16
C THR A 256 7.52 -2.64 12.54
N ALA A 257 6.87 -1.89 11.65
CA ALA A 257 5.57 -1.28 11.90
C ALA A 257 4.42 -2.29 12.10
N THR A 258 3.49 -1.94 12.99
CA THR A 258 2.12 -2.48 12.96
C THR A 258 1.36 -1.80 11.82
N LYS A 259 0.56 -2.55 11.08
CA LYS A 259 -0.08 -2.08 9.84
C LYS A 259 -1.57 -2.38 9.83
N VAL A 260 -2.35 -1.46 9.27
CA VAL A 260 -3.77 -1.63 8.99
C VAL A 260 -3.97 -1.39 7.50
N GLN A 261 -4.48 -2.39 6.80
CA GLN A 261 -4.78 -2.27 5.37
C GLN A 261 -6.02 -1.40 5.18
N GLN A 262 -5.94 -0.46 4.26
CA GLN A 262 -6.99 0.50 3.97
C GLN A 262 -7.91 0.02 2.85
N THR A 263 -9.15 0.52 2.85
CA THR A 263 -10.10 0.27 1.76
C THR A 263 -9.85 1.28 0.64
N THR A 264 -9.73 0.80 -0.60
CA THR A 264 -9.48 1.63 -1.80
C THR A 264 -10.68 1.56 -2.74
N THR A 265 -11.07 2.70 -3.30
CA THR A 265 -12.25 2.87 -4.18
C THR A 265 -11.85 3.11 -5.64
N SER A 266 -10.70 3.73 -5.89
CA SER A 266 -10.12 3.96 -7.21
C SER A 266 -8.61 3.71 -7.22
N TRP A 267 -8.07 3.23 -8.33
CA TRP A 267 -6.64 2.95 -8.50
C TRP A 267 -6.21 3.16 -9.95
N THR A 268 -5.30 4.10 -10.15
CA THR A 268 -4.62 4.37 -11.41
C THR A 268 -3.11 4.35 -11.19
N ASP A 269 -2.32 4.56 -12.24
CA ASP A 269 -0.86 4.56 -12.12
C ASP A 269 -0.30 5.73 -11.29
N THR A 270 -1.05 6.82 -11.19
CA THR A 270 -0.60 8.06 -10.52
C THR A 270 -1.53 8.56 -9.43
N SER A 271 -2.67 7.90 -9.21
CA SER A 271 -3.67 8.31 -8.23
C SER A 271 -4.42 7.12 -7.62
N ILE A 272 -4.60 7.14 -6.30
CA ILE A 272 -5.35 6.15 -5.53
C ILE A 272 -6.30 6.89 -4.58
N ASP A 273 -7.57 6.46 -4.53
CA ASP A 273 -8.56 6.93 -3.54
C ASP A 273 -8.76 5.86 -2.47
N PHE A 274 -8.71 6.26 -1.19
CA PHE A 274 -8.90 5.37 -0.06
C PHE A 274 -9.74 5.98 1.09
N THR A 275 -10.17 5.10 2.00
CA THR A 275 -10.80 5.45 3.27
C THR A 275 -9.83 5.19 4.42
N VAL A 276 -9.65 6.19 5.29
CA VAL A 276 -8.76 6.13 6.46
C VAL A 276 -9.39 5.27 7.55
N ASP A 277 -8.72 4.18 7.92
CA ASP A 277 -9.08 3.29 9.01
C ASP A 277 -7.86 3.09 9.92
N ILE A 278 -7.98 3.55 11.16
CA ILE A 278 -6.90 3.45 12.15
C ILE A 278 -6.78 2.04 12.71
N GLY A 279 -7.86 1.23 12.68
CA GLY A 279 -7.92 -0.09 13.30
C GLY A 279 -7.40 -0.09 14.74
N ALA A 280 -6.35 -0.89 15.00
CA ALA A 280 -5.71 -1.00 16.31
C ALA A 280 -4.51 -0.03 16.50
N LEU A 281 -4.26 0.88 15.57
CA LEU A 281 -3.17 1.86 15.68
C LEU A 281 -3.55 3.00 16.65
N THR A 282 -2.54 3.59 17.27
CA THR A 282 -2.72 4.80 18.09
C THR A 282 -2.79 6.03 17.18
N GLU A 283 -3.65 6.99 17.54
CA GLU A 283 -3.74 8.28 16.84
C GLU A 283 -2.45 9.10 16.95
N GLY A 284 -2.32 10.10 16.08
CA GLY A 284 -1.14 10.96 15.97
C GLY A 284 -0.43 10.74 14.64
N THR A 285 0.89 10.87 14.64
CA THR A 285 1.69 10.66 13.42
C THR A 285 1.74 9.18 13.06
N LEU A 286 1.19 8.86 11.90
CA LEU A 286 1.23 7.55 11.26
C LEU A 286 1.89 7.68 9.88
N TYR A 287 2.07 6.55 9.19
CA TYR A 287 2.71 6.51 7.89
C TYR A 287 1.87 5.74 6.88
N VAL A 288 1.66 6.32 5.71
CA VAL A 288 1.00 5.67 4.58
C VAL A 288 2.04 4.99 3.69
N PHE A 289 1.75 3.75 3.30
CA PHE A 289 2.52 3.00 2.34
C PHE A 289 1.61 2.54 1.19
N VAL A 290 2.14 2.62 -0.03
CA VAL A 290 1.54 1.95 -1.19
C VAL A 290 2.45 0.80 -1.60
N THR A 291 1.86 -0.38 -1.78
CA THR A 291 2.51 -1.53 -2.44
C THR A 291 1.78 -1.78 -3.76
N ASN A 292 2.49 -1.82 -4.88
CA ASN A 292 1.90 -2.13 -6.20
C ASN A 292 1.86 -3.64 -6.48
N ASN A 293 1.38 -4.03 -7.67
CA ASN A 293 1.26 -5.44 -8.09
C ASN A 293 2.57 -6.19 -8.20
N ASP A 294 3.65 -5.46 -8.49
CA ASP A 294 4.99 -6.02 -8.63
C ASP A 294 5.69 -6.15 -7.26
N ALA A 295 4.93 -5.98 -6.17
CA ALA A 295 5.38 -5.99 -4.78
C ALA A 295 6.42 -4.91 -4.44
N GLN A 296 6.56 -3.90 -5.30
CA GLN A 296 7.34 -2.70 -4.99
C GLN A 296 6.57 -1.86 -3.97
N ARG A 297 7.30 -1.14 -3.11
CA ARG A 297 6.71 -0.36 -2.02
C ARG A 297 7.33 1.02 -1.91
N THR A 298 6.49 2.00 -1.63
CA THR A 298 6.92 3.39 -1.37
C THR A 298 7.69 3.48 -0.06
N ALA A 299 8.42 4.58 0.13
CA ALA A 299 8.76 5.03 1.48
C ALA A 299 7.47 5.37 2.27
N GLY A 300 7.58 5.38 3.61
CA GLY A 300 6.46 5.74 4.47
C GLY A 300 6.20 7.25 4.42
N TRP A 301 5.00 7.64 3.98
CA TRP A 301 4.59 9.04 3.93
C TRP A 301 3.95 9.45 5.26
N PRO A 302 4.49 10.44 6.00
CA PRO A 302 3.96 10.83 7.29
C PRO A 302 2.60 11.52 7.13
N VAL A 303 1.65 11.13 7.95
CA VAL A 303 0.31 11.74 8.05
C VAL A 303 -0.06 11.88 9.53
N THR A 304 -0.94 12.81 9.86
CA THR A 304 -1.54 12.90 11.19
C THR A 304 -2.96 12.37 11.11
N VAL A 305 -3.28 11.36 11.93
CA VAL A 305 -4.65 10.83 12.01
C VAL A 305 -5.20 11.03 13.40
N THR A 306 -6.41 11.57 13.47
CA THR A 306 -7.16 11.75 14.72
C THR A 306 -8.37 10.83 14.76
N ALA A 307 -8.78 10.39 15.94
CA ALA A 307 -10.04 9.66 16.10
C ALA A 307 -11.23 10.55 15.73
N ALA A 308 -12.25 9.98 15.07
CA ALA A 308 -13.46 10.73 14.76
C ALA A 308 -14.21 11.07 16.05
N GLY A 309 -14.65 12.33 16.14
CA GLY A 309 -15.56 12.75 17.20
C GLY A 309 -16.99 12.34 16.86
N LYS A 310 -17.62 11.55 17.73
CA LYS A 310 -19.05 11.23 17.66
C LYS A 310 -19.76 11.92 18.81
N THR A 311 -20.73 12.77 18.48
CA THR A 311 -21.53 13.47 19.48
C THR A 311 -22.95 12.93 19.46
N TRP A 312 -23.49 12.57 20.62
CA TRP A 312 -24.91 12.23 20.75
C TRP A 312 -25.75 13.47 20.40
N ALA A 313 -26.63 13.32 19.42
CA ALA A 313 -27.42 14.42 18.86
C ALA A 313 -28.74 14.65 19.61
N GLY A 314 -29.04 13.88 20.65
CA GLY A 314 -30.28 13.97 21.42
C GLY A 314 -31.47 13.21 20.81
N GLY A 315 -31.21 12.29 19.87
CA GLY A 315 -32.20 11.36 19.35
C GLY A 315 -32.97 11.78 18.10
N ASP A 316 -33.26 10.82 17.24
CA ASP A 316 -34.20 10.92 16.13
C ASP A 316 -35.62 10.45 16.53
N ALA A 317 -36.59 10.65 15.63
CA ALA A 317 -37.97 10.26 15.91
C ALA A 317 -38.23 8.73 15.90
N GLY A 318 -37.34 7.93 15.30
CA GLY A 318 -37.48 6.48 15.12
C GLY A 318 -36.96 5.65 16.31
N GLY A 319 -36.24 6.29 17.22
CA GLY A 319 -35.73 5.68 18.45
C GLY A 319 -34.83 6.66 19.18
N PRO A 320 -35.39 7.70 19.85
CA PRO A 320 -34.65 8.87 20.31
C PRO A 320 -33.57 8.58 21.35
N THR A 321 -33.62 7.42 21.99
CA THR A 321 -32.67 7.02 23.03
C THR A 321 -31.71 5.92 22.55
N ASN A 322 -31.92 5.28 21.40
CA ASN A 322 -31.18 4.07 21.04
C ASN A 322 -29.75 4.40 20.60
N TRP A 323 -28.75 3.91 21.33
CA TRP A 323 -27.33 4.04 20.95
C TRP A 323 -27.08 3.47 19.55
N SER A 324 -27.71 2.33 19.23
CA SER A 324 -27.52 1.61 17.97
C SER A 324 -28.12 2.31 16.75
N ASN A 325 -28.87 3.40 16.93
CA ASN A 325 -29.43 4.16 15.82
C ASN A 325 -28.41 5.18 15.30
N SER A 326 -27.93 4.97 14.06
CA SER A 326 -26.96 5.83 13.41
C SER A 326 -27.38 7.29 13.29
N ASN A 327 -28.68 7.58 13.26
CA ASN A 327 -29.22 8.94 13.13
C ASN A 327 -29.18 9.72 14.45
N ASN A 328 -28.93 9.06 15.58
CA ASN A 328 -28.80 9.72 16.88
C ASN A 328 -27.40 10.31 17.10
N TRP A 329 -26.49 10.17 16.13
CA TRP A 329 -25.11 10.59 16.23
C TRP A 329 -24.78 11.67 15.20
N ASN A 330 -23.89 12.59 15.57
CA ASN A 330 -23.32 13.59 14.69
C ASN A 330 -21.77 13.54 14.73
N PRO A 331 -21.10 13.35 13.58
CA PRO A 331 -21.66 12.99 12.27
C PRO A 331 -22.36 11.62 12.31
N GLY A 332 -23.33 11.41 11.41
CA GLY A 332 -24.15 10.20 11.34
C GLY A 332 -23.35 8.89 11.34
N GLY A 333 -23.90 7.85 11.95
CA GLY A 333 -23.25 6.54 12.11
C GLY A 333 -23.01 6.18 13.57
N VAL A 334 -23.24 4.92 13.94
CA VAL A 334 -23.04 4.40 15.30
C VAL A 334 -21.55 4.41 15.66
N PRO A 335 -21.17 4.86 16.87
CA PRO A 335 -19.78 4.81 17.32
C PRO A 335 -19.19 3.40 17.32
N GLY A 336 -17.96 3.30 16.84
CA GLY A 336 -17.10 2.12 16.89
C GLY A 336 -15.90 2.31 17.84
N PRO A 337 -15.00 1.30 17.92
CA PRO A 337 -13.90 1.29 18.87
C PRO A 337 -12.81 2.36 18.59
N GLY A 338 -12.86 3.02 17.44
CA GLY A 338 -11.99 4.13 17.05
C GLY A 338 -12.54 5.53 17.35
N ASP A 339 -13.81 5.64 17.78
CA ASP A 339 -14.50 6.93 17.90
C ASP A 339 -14.40 7.53 19.31
N ASN A 340 -14.08 8.82 19.39
CA ASN A 340 -14.21 9.59 20.62
C ASN A 340 -15.66 10.05 20.78
N VAL A 341 -16.36 9.50 21.75
CA VAL A 341 -17.77 9.75 21.99
C VAL A 341 -17.99 10.82 23.05
N LEU A 342 -18.84 11.79 22.74
CA LEU A 342 -19.36 12.79 23.67
C LEU A 342 -20.88 12.65 23.78
N ILE A 343 -21.38 12.53 25.00
CA ILE A 343 -22.79 12.68 25.34
C ILE A 343 -22.95 14.04 26.02
N PRO A 344 -23.33 15.10 25.28
CA PRO A 344 -23.54 16.43 25.83
C PRO A 344 -24.94 16.56 26.41
N ALA A 345 -25.22 17.71 27.04
CA ALA A 345 -26.55 18.03 27.54
C ALA A 345 -27.61 18.01 26.42
N THR A 346 -28.56 17.07 26.45
CA THR A 346 -29.58 16.89 25.42
C THR A 346 -30.97 16.60 26.01
N ALA A 347 -31.98 16.54 25.15
CA ALA A 347 -33.36 16.28 25.58
C ALA A 347 -33.63 14.79 25.88
N ASN A 348 -32.90 13.88 25.22
CA ASN A 348 -33.07 12.44 25.35
C ASN A 348 -31.72 11.81 25.67
N ASP A 349 -31.62 11.24 26.85
CA ASP A 349 -30.46 10.47 27.31
C ASP A 349 -30.29 9.18 26.49
N PRO A 350 -29.05 8.82 26.10
CA PRO A 350 -28.78 7.59 25.37
C PRO A 350 -28.93 6.33 26.23
N VAL A 351 -29.41 5.27 25.58
CA VAL A 351 -29.53 3.91 26.09
C VAL A 351 -28.73 2.98 25.19
N VAL A 352 -27.75 2.27 25.74
CA VAL A 352 -27.05 1.17 25.08
C VAL A 352 -28.02 0.01 24.94
N ASP A 353 -28.70 -0.06 23.81
CA ASP A 353 -29.78 -1.00 23.48
C ASP A 353 -29.27 -2.30 22.82
N ALA A 354 -28.02 -2.31 22.36
CA ALA A 354 -27.27 -3.45 21.84
C ALA A 354 -25.78 -3.31 22.23
N ALA A 355 -24.92 -4.26 21.86
CA ALA A 355 -23.48 -4.13 22.12
C ALA A 355 -22.92 -2.84 21.49
N ALA A 356 -22.28 -2.00 22.31
CA ALA A 356 -21.74 -0.69 21.93
C ALA A 356 -20.24 -0.61 22.18
N GLN A 357 -19.54 0.14 21.32
CA GLN A 357 -18.10 0.34 21.40
C GLN A 357 -17.76 1.82 21.25
N SER A 358 -16.67 2.23 21.89
CA SER A 358 -16.07 3.56 21.71
C SER A 358 -14.58 3.50 21.99
N LYS A 359 -13.84 4.51 21.54
CA LYS A 359 -12.46 4.74 21.97
C LYS A 359 -12.44 5.40 23.34
N ASN A 360 -12.76 6.68 23.38
CA ASN A 360 -12.99 7.40 24.62
C ASN A 360 -14.47 7.74 24.71
N LEU A 361 -15.01 7.81 25.92
CA LEU A 361 -16.40 8.18 26.14
C LEU A 361 -16.48 9.23 27.23
N THR A 362 -17.14 10.35 26.94
CA THR A 362 -17.43 11.40 27.93
C THR A 362 -18.93 11.54 28.11
N VAL A 363 -19.40 11.43 29.35
CA VAL A 363 -20.79 11.74 29.74
C VAL A 363 -20.79 13.08 30.48
N ALA A 364 -21.37 14.11 29.87
CA ALA A 364 -21.37 15.46 30.43
C ALA A 364 -22.25 15.58 31.68
N THR A 365 -22.02 16.64 32.46
CA THR A 365 -22.80 16.95 33.66
C THR A 365 -24.29 17.07 33.34
N GLY A 366 -25.11 16.41 34.15
CA GLY A 366 -26.57 16.44 34.04
C GLY A 366 -27.19 15.37 33.14
N GLU A 367 -26.38 14.68 32.33
CA GLU A 367 -26.84 13.61 31.46
C GLU A 367 -26.72 12.23 32.11
N THR A 368 -27.50 11.28 31.59
CA THR A 368 -27.43 9.87 31.95
C THR A 368 -27.15 9.01 30.72
N LEU A 369 -26.14 8.15 30.79
CA LEU A 369 -25.99 7.03 29.87
C LEU A 369 -26.51 5.76 30.54
N THR A 370 -27.58 5.17 30.01
CA THR A 370 -28.09 3.89 30.51
C THR A 370 -27.51 2.72 29.72
N VAL A 371 -26.99 1.70 30.40
CA VAL A 371 -26.47 0.47 29.80
C VAL A 371 -27.38 -0.70 30.18
N SER A 372 -28.33 -1.06 29.31
CA SER A 372 -29.37 -2.03 29.65
C SER A 372 -29.64 -3.12 28.60
N GLY A 373 -29.39 -2.86 27.32
CA GLY A 373 -29.68 -3.79 26.22
C GLY A 373 -28.47 -4.59 25.71
N GLY A 374 -27.24 -4.14 26.01
CA GLY A 374 -26.02 -4.86 25.65
C GLY A 374 -24.79 -4.35 26.39
N SER A 375 -23.64 -4.98 26.11
CA SER A 375 -22.35 -4.62 26.70
C SER A 375 -21.84 -3.26 26.20
N LEU A 376 -21.16 -2.51 27.06
CA LEU A 376 -20.40 -1.32 26.66
C LEU A 376 -18.90 -1.60 26.77
N ASP A 377 -18.17 -1.42 25.67
CA ASP A 377 -16.71 -1.53 25.62
C ASP A 377 -16.07 -0.17 25.26
N VAL A 378 -15.24 0.35 26.15
CA VAL A 378 -14.47 1.58 25.98
C VAL A 378 -12.99 1.20 25.88
N SER A 379 -12.43 1.26 24.67
CA SER A 379 -11.05 0.81 24.41
C SER A 379 -9.98 1.77 24.99
N GLY A 380 -10.37 2.98 25.33
CA GLY A 380 -9.59 4.01 26.01
C GLY A 380 -10.22 4.41 27.35
N ASN A 381 -10.38 5.72 27.58
CA ASN A 381 -10.85 6.27 28.85
C ASN A 381 -12.36 6.54 28.85
N LEU A 382 -12.97 6.36 30.02
CA LEU A 382 -14.34 6.79 30.32
C LEU A 382 -14.29 7.99 31.28
N THR A 383 -14.85 9.11 30.89
CA THR A 383 -14.99 10.32 31.72
C THR A 383 -16.46 10.54 32.06
N ILE A 384 -16.78 10.60 33.34
CA ILE A 384 -18.14 10.66 33.87
C ILE A 384 -18.28 11.96 34.66
N GLU A 385 -18.94 12.95 34.08
CA GLU A 385 -19.35 14.19 34.77
C GLU A 385 -20.85 14.20 35.11
N GLY A 386 -21.65 13.37 34.40
CA GLY A 386 -23.04 13.06 34.70
C GLY A 386 -23.21 11.71 35.40
N THR A 387 -24.08 10.86 34.87
CA THR A 387 -24.34 9.51 35.39
C THR A 387 -24.13 8.45 34.31
N VAL A 388 -23.46 7.35 34.65
CA VAL A 388 -23.50 6.10 33.87
C VAL A 388 -24.26 5.08 34.70
N ASP A 389 -25.46 4.71 34.26
CA ASP A 389 -26.37 3.77 34.93
C ASP A 389 -26.32 2.40 34.24
N VAL A 390 -25.76 1.40 34.92
CA VAL A 390 -25.53 0.05 34.39
C VAL A 390 -26.56 -0.93 34.95
N ASN A 391 -27.43 -1.40 34.06
CA ASN A 391 -28.57 -2.26 34.38
C ASN A 391 -28.41 -3.66 33.77
N ALA A 392 -27.94 -4.62 34.57
CA ALA A 392 -27.75 -6.03 34.20
C ALA A 392 -26.91 -6.25 32.93
N GLN A 393 -25.89 -5.42 32.69
CA GLN A 393 -24.95 -5.55 31.57
C GLN A 393 -23.49 -5.44 32.01
N PRO A 394 -22.54 -6.05 31.28
CA PRO A 394 -21.11 -5.85 31.52
C PRO A 394 -20.64 -4.51 30.92
N VAL A 395 -19.69 -3.88 31.62
CA VAL A 395 -18.96 -2.70 31.12
C VAL A 395 -17.46 -2.99 31.21
N THR A 396 -16.75 -2.76 30.10
CA THR A 396 -15.30 -2.88 30.03
C THR A 396 -14.70 -1.52 29.67
N VAL A 397 -13.68 -1.11 30.42
CA VAL A 397 -12.89 0.10 30.16
C VAL A 397 -11.41 -0.31 30.18
N SER A 398 -10.75 -0.20 29.04
CA SER A 398 -9.34 -0.58 28.91
C SER A 398 -8.38 0.51 29.42
N GLY A 399 -8.84 1.75 29.51
CA GLY A 399 -8.14 2.86 30.15
C GLY A 399 -8.65 3.15 31.57
N ASN A 400 -8.67 4.42 31.93
CA ASN A 400 -9.14 4.90 33.23
C ASN A 400 -10.62 5.26 33.20
N VAL A 401 -11.29 5.12 34.34
CA VAL A 401 -12.57 5.77 34.63
C VAL A 401 -12.30 7.00 35.48
N THR A 402 -12.73 8.18 35.04
CA THR A 402 -12.43 9.48 35.68
C THR A 402 -13.68 10.36 35.74
N GLY A 403 -13.67 11.42 36.55
CA GLY A 403 -14.64 12.52 36.49
C GLY A 403 -15.34 12.83 37.82
N SER A 404 -16.16 13.86 37.86
CA SER A 404 -16.88 14.29 39.07
C SER A 404 -18.29 13.69 39.22
N GLY A 405 -18.69 12.81 38.31
CA GLY A 405 -20.01 12.23 38.24
C GLY A 405 -20.20 10.92 39.01
N HIS A 406 -21.27 10.21 38.66
CA HIS A 406 -21.70 8.96 39.28
C HIS A 406 -21.62 7.79 38.30
N LEU A 407 -20.84 6.76 38.66
CA LEU A 407 -20.99 5.44 38.08
C LEU A 407 -21.97 4.63 38.95
N ASP A 408 -23.19 4.39 38.48
CA ASP A 408 -24.17 3.54 39.15
C ASP A 408 -24.20 2.18 38.49
N ALA A 409 -23.61 1.18 39.14
CA ALA A 409 -23.66 -0.21 38.73
C ALA A 409 -24.58 -1.05 39.63
N SER A 410 -25.42 -0.43 40.46
CA SER A 410 -26.28 -1.14 41.41
C SER A 410 -27.26 -2.10 40.74
N GLY A 411 -27.70 -1.78 39.52
CA GLY A 411 -28.54 -2.64 38.69
C GLY A 411 -27.79 -3.79 38.02
N SER A 412 -26.45 -3.80 38.04
CA SER A 412 -25.66 -4.84 37.38
C SER A 412 -25.44 -6.06 38.27
N THR A 413 -25.52 -7.23 37.62
CA THR A 413 -25.12 -8.54 38.15
C THR A 413 -23.87 -9.07 37.45
N PHE A 414 -23.40 -8.37 36.42
CA PHE A 414 -22.19 -8.68 35.68
C PHE A 414 -20.98 -7.96 36.26
N ASP A 415 -19.81 -8.38 35.78
CA ASP A 415 -18.56 -7.72 36.13
C ASP A 415 -18.45 -6.35 35.44
N ILE A 416 -17.93 -5.39 36.20
CA ILE A 416 -17.44 -4.11 35.71
C ILE A 416 -15.92 -4.21 35.68
N SER A 417 -15.31 -4.12 34.49
CA SER A 417 -13.87 -4.33 34.32
C SER A 417 -13.17 -3.05 33.88
N ILE A 418 -12.29 -2.52 34.72
CA ILE A 418 -11.53 -1.29 34.50
C ILE A 418 -10.05 -1.66 34.58
N VAL A 419 -9.35 -1.67 33.44
CA VAL A 419 -7.92 -2.03 33.39
C VAL A 419 -7.06 -0.92 34.02
N GLY A 420 -7.45 0.34 33.90
CA GLY A 420 -6.80 1.47 34.53
C GLY A 420 -7.24 1.73 35.98
N SER A 421 -7.20 3.00 36.36
CA SER A 421 -7.67 3.50 37.66
C SER A 421 -9.16 3.89 37.58
N ILE A 422 -9.82 3.91 38.73
CA ILE A 422 -11.15 4.53 38.90
C ILE A 422 -11.02 5.74 39.81
N THR A 423 -11.43 6.91 39.31
CA THR A 423 -11.44 8.20 40.01
C THR A 423 -12.77 8.90 39.78
N VAL A 424 -13.75 8.69 40.66
CA VAL A 424 -15.10 9.28 40.53
C VAL A 424 -15.64 9.82 41.86
N SER A 425 -16.57 10.77 41.80
CA SER A 425 -17.18 11.30 43.02
C SER A 425 -18.14 10.30 43.68
N GLN A 426 -18.85 9.50 42.87
CA GLN A 426 -19.73 8.47 43.40
C GLN A 426 -19.64 7.18 42.61
N TYR A 427 -19.51 6.06 43.33
CA TYR A 427 -19.65 4.73 42.77
C TYR A 427 -20.59 3.88 43.61
N THR A 428 -21.66 3.40 43.00
CA THR A 428 -22.53 2.38 43.59
C THR A 428 -22.23 1.07 42.87
N ALA A 429 -21.67 0.11 43.59
CA ALA A 429 -21.08 -1.07 42.97
C ALA A 429 -22.12 -2.05 42.43
N THR A 430 -21.69 -2.88 41.48
CA THR A 430 -22.38 -4.11 41.07
C THR A 430 -22.49 -5.12 42.21
N SER A 431 -23.47 -6.02 42.10
CA SER A 431 -23.55 -7.24 42.93
C SER A 431 -22.60 -8.35 42.45
N GLY A 432 -22.03 -8.22 41.25
CA GLY A 432 -20.95 -9.04 40.70
C GLY A 432 -19.55 -8.59 41.17
N THR A 433 -18.59 -8.56 40.25
CA THR A 433 -17.21 -8.10 40.54
C THR A 433 -16.90 -6.77 39.87
N THR A 434 -16.41 -5.81 40.64
CA THR A 434 -15.68 -4.65 40.09
C THR A 434 -14.20 -5.00 40.02
N ARG A 435 -13.67 -5.18 38.82
CA ARG A 435 -12.26 -5.49 38.58
C ARG A 435 -11.53 -4.18 38.25
N VAL A 436 -10.50 -3.84 39.02
CA VAL A 436 -9.69 -2.63 38.82
C VAL A 436 -8.22 -3.01 38.64
N GLY A 437 -7.55 -2.49 37.63
CA GLY A 437 -6.14 -2.80 37.42
C GLY A 437 -5.21 -1.89 38.22
N ALA A 438 -5.51 -0.60 38.30
CA ALA A 438 -4.67 0.38 38.97
C ALA A 438 -5.34 0.96 40.22
N ASN A 439 -5.43 2.28 40.35
CA ASN A 439 -5.81 2.94 41.60
C ASN A 439 -7.32 2.96 41.82
N TRP A 440 -7.72 3.02 43.09
CA TRP A 440 -9.09 3.20 43.55
C TRP A 440 -9.20 4.51 44.29
N ASP A 441 -9.89 5.49 43.71
CA ASP A 441 -10.09 6.81 44.28
C ASP A 441 -11.57 7.21 44.13
N ILE A 442 -12.37 6.94 45.17
CA ILE A 442 -13.80 7.16 45.11
C ILE A 442 -14.20 7.98 46.33
N VAL A 443 -14.83 9.13 46.10
CA VAL A 443 -15.24 10.03 47.20
C VAL A 443 -16.38 9.41 48.01
N THR A 444 -17.43 8.92 47.32
CA THR A 444 -18.57 8.24 47.93
C THR A 444 -18.75 6.85 47.33
N PHE A 445 -18.31 5.83 48.07
CA PHE A 445 -18.44 4.43 47.65
C PHE A 445 -19.58 3.71 48.39
N THR A 446 -20.48 3.08 47.63
CA THR A 446 -21.53 2.20 48.17
C THR A 446 -21.40 0.82 47.56
N HIS A 447 -21.16 -0.21 48.40
CA HIS A 447 -21.13 -1.59 47.93
C HIS A 447 -22.54 -2.17 47.77
N ASN A 448 -22.75 -3.06 46.78
CA ASN A 448 -24.04 -3.77 46.60
C ASN A 448 -23.88 -5.29 46.74
N THR A 449 -23.22 -5.75 47.82
CA THR A 449 -22.89 -7.17 48.09
C THR A 449 -21.89 -7.84 47.15
N GLY A 450 -21.37 -7.09 46.17
CA GLY A 450 -20.34 -7.56 45.23
C GLY A 450 -18.91 -7.61 45.79
N THR A 451 -17.98 -7.84 44.88
CA THR A 451 -16.53 -7.93 45.15
C THR A 451 -15.78 -6.84 44.42
N VAL A 452 -14.86 -6.15 45.09
CA VAL A 452 -13.82 -5.35 44.44
C VAL A 452 -12.57 -6.20 44.32
N GLN A 453 -12.04 -6.34 43.10
CA GLN A 453 -10.86 -7.14 42.80
C GLN A 453 -9.79 -6.29 42.11
N PHE A 454 -8.60 -6.27 42.68
CA PHE A 454 -7.43 -5.76 41.99
C PHE A 454 -6.75 -6.88 41.19
N PHE A 455 -6.74 -6.77 39.85
CA PHE A 455 -6.49 -7.93 38.97
C PHE A 455 -5.27 -7.84 38.04
N THR A 456 -4.56 -6.72 37.98
CA THR A 456 -3.31 -6.62 37.20
C THR A 456 -2.09 -6.70 38.12
N SER A 457 -0.89 -6.91 37.54
CA SER A 457 0.37 -7.06 38.27
C SER A 457 0.99 -5.76 38.78
N GLY A 458 0.61 -4.60 38.23
CA GLY A 458 1.15 -3.31 38.66
C GLY A 458 0.73 -2.94 40.09
N ASP A 459 1.53 -2.14 40.78
CA ASP A 459 1.17 -1.58 42.08
C ASP A 459 -0.17 -0.81 42.01
N SER A 460 -0.91 -0.78 43.12
CA SER A 460 -2.15 -0.01 43.23
C SER A 460 -2.24 0.71 44.56
N ALA A 461 -2.96 1.83 44.58
CA ALA A 461 -3.30 2.57 45.79
C ALA A 461 -4.83 2.67 45.96
N ILE A 462 -5.28 2.62 47.22
CA ILE A 462 -6.66 2.92 47.63
C ILE A 462 -6.65 4.23 48.40
N TYR A 463 -7.45 5.20 47.93
CA TYR A 463 -7.61 6.53 48.49
C TYR A 463 -8.95 6.68 49.21
N GLY A 464 -9.02 7.63 50.14
CA GLY A 464 -10.23 7.94 50.90
C GLY A 464 -10.63 6.85 51.88
N ASN A 465 -11.78 7.01 52.54
CA ASN A 465 -12.32 6.00 53.45
C ASN A 465 -13.35 5.14 52.72
N ASN A 466 -13.09 3.86 52.53
CA ASN A 466 -14.01 2.96 51.83
C ASN A 466 -14.50 1.84 52.73
N ASN A 467 -15.76 1.48 52.55
CA ASN A 467 -16.35 0.27 53.10
C ASN A 467 -16.66 -0.70 51.97
N PHE A 468 -15.90 -1.79 51.87
CA PHE A 468 -16.09 -2.85 50.90
C PHE A 468 -16.97 -3.96 51.48
N ASN A 469 -17.74 -4.63 50.61
CA ASN A 469 -18.33 -5.90 50.99
C ASN A 469 -17.26 -7.00 50.93
N ASN A 470 -16.77 -7.33 49.73
CA ASN A 470 -15.57 -8.14 49.56
C ASN A 470 -14.48 -7.32 48.88
N LEU A 471 -13.25 -7.39 49.39
CA LEU A 471 -12.06 -6.80 48.79
C LEU A 471 -11.01 -7.88 48.54
N THR A 472 -10.54 -8.00 47.30
CA THR A 472 -9.61 -9.05 46.89
C THR A 472 -8.44 -8.53 46.07
N SER A 473 -7.27 -9.12 46.26
CA SER A 473 -6.11 -9.00 45.37
C SER A 473 -5.36 -10.32 45.38
N VAL A 474 -5.52 -11.10 44.32
CA VAL A 474 -4.99 -12.48 44.23
C VAL A 474 -3.82 -12.62 43.25
N ILE A 475 -3.36 -11.51 42.68
CA ILE A 475 -2.21 -11.49 41.78
C ILE A 475 -0.93 -11.55 42.61
N PRO A 476 -0.11 -12.62 42.49
CA PRO A 476 1.12 -12.74 43.26
C PRO A 476 2.07 -11.55 43.03
N GLY A 477 2.65 -11.04 44.12
CA GLY A 477 3.61 -9.93 44.07
C GLY A 477 3.02 -8.53 43.91
N LYS A 478 1.70 -8.37 43.82
CA LYS A 478 1.07 -7.05 43.75
C LYS A 478 1.18 -6.30 45.09
N THR A 479 1.63 -5.04 45.05
CA THR A 479 1.55 -4.15 46.21
C THR A 479 0.24 -3.37 46.19
N LEU A 480 -0.53 -3.45 47.28
CA LEU A 480 -1.72 -2.61 47.51
C LEU A 480 -1.42 -1.60 48.62
N LYS A 481 -1.32 -0.33 48.27
CA LYS A 481 -1.02 0.80 49.16
C LYS A 481 -2.32 1.45 49.63
N ILE A 482 -2.35 1.91 50.88
CA ILE A 482 -3.47 2.65 51.45
C ILE A 482 -3.02 4.08 51.71
N GLU A 483 -3.85 5.05 51.37
CA GLU A 483 -3.60 6.47 51.67
C GLU A 483 -3.43 6.71 53.17
N GLY A 484 -2.39 7.46 53.54
CA GLY A 484 -2.08 7.76 54.94
C GLY A 484 -3.23 8.50 55.63
N GLY A 485 -3.66 8.00 56.80
CA GLY A 485 -4.73 8.61 57.58
C GLY A 485 -6.15 8.18 57.19
N THR A 486 -6.30 7.23 56.27
CA THR A 486 -7.59 6.67 55.86
C THR A 486 -7.85 5.28 56.44
N VAL A 487 -9.12 4.86 56.43
CA VAL A 487 -9.59 3.55 56.88
C VAL A 487 -10.26 2.82 55.72
N GLN A 488 -9.85 1.58 55.49
CA GLN A 488 -10.55 0.64 54.61
C GLN A 488 -11.19 -0.45 55.47
N SER A 489 -12.51 -0.60 55.41
CA SER A 489 -13.21 -1.75 56.01
C SER A 489 -13.67 -2.71 54.91
N ALA A 490 -13.67 -4.01 55.20
CA ALA A 490 -14.21 -5.03 54.31
C ALA A 490 -14.91 -6.12 55.14
N ALA A 491 -16.07 -6.60 54.72
CA ALA A 491 -16.69 -7.76 55.36
C ALA A 491 -15.84 -9.01 55.13
N ASN A 492 -15.31 -9.18 53.91
CA ASN A 492 -14.30 -10.18 53.59
C ASN A 492 -13.10 -9.53 52.89
N PHE A 493 -11.90 -9.85 53.36
CA PHE A 493 -10.65 -9.40 52.77
C PHE A 493 -9.79 -10.61 52.39
N THR A 494 -9.36 -10.69 51.13
CA THR A 494 -8.54 -11.80 50.64
C THR A 494 -7.35 -11.27 49.85
N ILE A 495 -6.15 -11.57 50.33
CA ILE A 495 -4.89 -11.24 49.65
C ILE A 495 -4.10 -12.53 49.46
N THR A 496 -3.57 -12.74 48.27
CA THR A 496 -2.61 -13.81 48.00
C THR A 496 -1.21 -13.21 47.99
N GLY A 497 -0.45 -13.49 49.07
CA GLY A 497 0.96 -13.17 49.14
C GLY A 497 1.80 -14.05 48.22
N ALA A 498 3.02 -13.59 47.92
CA ALA A 498 4.04 -14.38 47.24
C ALA A 498 4.69 -15.42 48.19
#